data_AF-A0A3D0VLR4-F1
#
_entry.id   AF-A0A3D0VLR4-F1
#
_cell.length_a   1.000
_cell.length_b   1.000
_cell.length_c   1.000
_cell.angle_alpha   90.00
_cell.angle_beta   90.00
_cell.angle_gamma   90.00
#
_symmetry.space_group_name_H-M   'P 1'
#
loop_
_entity.id
_entity.type
_entity.pdbx_description
1 polymer ?
#
loop_
_entity_poly.entity_id
_entity_poly.type
_entity_poly.pdbx_seq_one_letter_code
_entity_poly.pdbx_strand_id
1 'polypeptide(L)' 'MSKVVKTKKELAQEYGICYNTFCKWIKPIEKKLKLTRRPLLAWQVKMIYEFLDEPDNYFDSYSEN' A
#
# COMPACT_ATOMS: atom_id res chain seq x y z
N MET A 1 -3.40 -18.47 -6.63
CA MET A 1 -2.96 -17.40 -5.70
C MET A 1 -2.02 -16.47 -6.44
N SER A 2 -2.57 -15.40 -7.03
CA SER A 2 -1.76 -14.36 -7.67
C SER A 2 -0.92 -13.68 -6.59
N LYS A 3 0.41 -13.72 -6.71
CA LYS A 3 1.30 -12.93 -5.86
C LYS A 3 0.88 -11.47 -6.01
N VAL A 4 0.17 -10.93 -5.03
CA VAL A 4 -0.19 -9.50 -5.02
C VAL A 4 1.10 -8.73 -4.83
N VAL A 5 1.55 -8.16 -5.94
CA VAL A 5 2.80 -7.44 -6.04
C VAL A 5 2.41 -6.02 -6.39
N LYS A 6 2.35 -5.16 -5.37
CA LYS A 6 1.96 -3.75 -5.53
C LYS A 6 3.18 -2.85 -5.49
N THR A 7 3.13 -1.77 -6.23
CA THR A 7 4.10 -0.69 -6.15
C THR A 7 3.67 0.31 -5.09
N LYS A 8 4.62 1.07 -4.56
CA LYS A 8 4.33 2.21 -3.69
C LYS A 8 3.38 3.24 -4.35
N LYS A 9 3.36 3.31 -5.69
CA LYS A 9 2.47 4.22 -6.42
C LYS A 9 1.03 3.74 -6.38
N GLU A 10 0.80 2.45 -6.61
CA GLU A 10 -0.54 1.85 -6.49
C GLU A 10 -1.07 1.98 -5.06
N LEU A 11 -0.23 1.66 -4.06
CA LEU A 11 -0.63 1.88 -2.66
C LEU A 11 -0.97 3.35 -2.39
N ALA A 12 -0.15 4.30 -2.84
CA ALA A 12 -0.45 5.72 -2.67
C ALA A 12 -1.80 6.11 -3.30
N GLN A 13 -2.14 5.53 -4.46
CA GLN A 13 -3.44 5.76 -5.11
C GLN A 13 -4.60 5.18 -4.30
N GLU A 14 -4.44 4.00 -3.68
CA GLU A 14 -5.46 3.40 -2.80
C GLU A 14 -5.78 4.28 -1.59
N TYR A 15 -4.76 4.91 -1.00
CA TYR A 15 -4.95 5.87 0.09
C TYR A 15 -5.37 7.27 -0.39
N GLY A 16 -5.54 7.50 -1.69
CA GLY A 16 -5.89 8.81 -2.24
C GLY A 16 -4.81 9.89 -2.07
N ILE A 17 -3.54 9.49 -1.92
CA ILE A 17 -2.41 10.41 -1.67
C ILE A 17 -1.32 10.34 -2.75
N CYS A 18 -0.50 11.38 -2.81
CA CYS A 18 0.66 11.40 -3.68
C CYS A 18 1.77 10.44 -3.19
N TYR A 19 2.57 9.90 -4.12
CA TYR A 19 3.70 9.01 -3.83
C TYR A 19 4.66 9.56 -2.76
N ASN A 20 4.96 10.87 -2.79
CA ASN A 20 5.86 11.50 -1.83
C ASN A 20 5.26 11.51 -0.41
N THR A 21 3.96 11.76 -0.29
CA THR A 21 3.22 11.70 0.98
C THR A 21 3.24 10.27 1.52
N PHE A 22 2.94 9.30 0.66
CA PHE A 22 3.01 7.88 1.01
C PHE A 22 4.40 7.48 1.52
N CYS A 23 5.48 7.89 0.84
CA CYS A 23 6.84 7.61 1.28
C CYS A 23 7.17 8.21 2.65
N LYS A 24 6.64 9.39 2.97
CA LYS A 24 6.78 10.01 4.30
C LYS A 24 6.00 9.23 5.37
N TRP A 25 4.80 8.76 5.04
CA TRP A 25 3.96 7.98 5.94
C TRP A 25 4.59 6.64 6.31
N ILE A 26 5.14 5.90 5.34
CA ILE A 26 5.79 4.61 5.61
C ILE A 26 7.22 4.74 6.13
N LYS A 27 7.77 5.96 6.24
CA LYS A 27 9.16 6.20 6.70
C LYS A 27 9.48 5.55 8.07
N PRO A 28 8.58 5.54 9.06
CA PRO A 28 8.82 4.86 10.34
C PRO A 28 9.02 3.34 10.20
N ILE A 29 8.39 2.72 9.21
CA ILE A 29 8.46 1.26 8.97
C ILE A 29 9.38 0.89 7.80
N GLU A 30 9.95 1.88 7.09
CA GLU A 30 10.79 1.67 5.90
C GLU A 30 11.98 0.72 6.16
N LYS A 31 12.62 0.84 7.33
CA LYS A 31 13.72 -0.06 7.73
C LYS A 31 13.25 -1.51 7.91
N LYS A 32 12.05 -1.71 8.47
CA LYS A 32 11.45 -3.06 8.65
C LYS A 32 11.04 -3.67 7.32
N LEU A 33 10.54 -2.83 6.41
CA LEU A 33 10.13 -3.24 5.07
C LEU A 33 11.31 -3.71 4.21
N LYS A 34 12.58 -3.40 4.56
CA LYS A 34 13.77 -3.73 3.76
C LYS A 34 13.56 -3.40 2.27
N LEU A 35 13.13 -2.16 1.99
CA LEU A 35 12.75 -1.68 0.66
C LEU A 35 13.98 -1.55 -0.26
N THR A 36 14.58 -2.67 -0.64
CA THR A 36 15.78 -2.72 -1.49
C THR A 36 15.44 -2.88 -2.97
N ARG A 37 14.25 -3.40 -3.32
CA ARG A 37 13.83 -3.60 -4.72
C ARG A 37 12.34 -3.31 -4.91
N ARG A 38 11.99 -2.76 -6.08
CA ARG A 38 10.61 -2.73 -6.60
C ARG A 38 10.36 -4.02 -7.39
N PRO A 39 9.13 -4.58 -7.41
CA PRO A 39 7.90 -4.20 -6.67
C PRO A 39 7.76 -4.81 -5.25
N LEU A 40 6.80 -4.34 -4.43
CA LEU A 40 6.58 -4.81 -3.05
C LEU A 40 5.98 -6.21 -3.04
N LEU A 41 6.48 -7.06 -2.15
CA LEU A 41 5.96 -8.38 -1.87
C LEU A 41 4.68 -8.29 -1.03
N ALA A 42 3.81 -9.30 -1.13
CA ALA A 42 2.55 -9.35 -0.40
C ALA A 42 2.69 -9.13 1.13
N TRP A 43 3.75 -9.66 1.75
CA TRP A 43 4.00 -9.43 3.19
C TRP A 43 4.37 -7.97 3.50
N GLN A 44 5.07 -7.28 2.59
CA GLN A 44 5.38 -5.86 2.73
C GLN A 44 4.12 -5.02 2.61
N VAL A 45 3.24 -5.38 1.68
CA VAL A 45 1.92 -4.75 1.52
C VAL A 45 1.08 -4.95 2.78
N LYS A 46 1.01 -6.17 3.32
CA LYS A 46 0.29 -6.46 4.56
C LYS A 46 0.79 -5.62 5.73
N MET A 47 2.10 -5.51 5.93
CA MET A 47 2.65 -4.66 7.01
C MET A 47 2.31 -3.17 6.83
N ILE A 48 2.15 -2.70 5.59
CA ILE A 48 1.75 -1.32 5.32
C ILE A 48 0.27 -1.13 5.71
N TYR A 49 -0.62 -2.06 5.34
CA TYR A 49 -2.02 -2.02 5.77
C TYR A 49 -2.16 -2.13 7.29
N GLU A 50 -1.37 -2.98 7.95
CA GLU A 50 -1.37 -3.07 9.42
C GLU A 50 -0.84 -1.78 10.10
N PHE A 51 -0.09 -0.94 9.39
CA PHE A 51 0.51 0.29 9.93
C PHE A 51 -0.29 1.56 9.63
N LEU A 52 -0.89 1.65 8.45
CA LEU A 52 -1.67 2.81 7.99
C LEU A 52 -3.18 2.59 8.08
N ASP A 53 -3.60 1.44 8.61
CA ASP A 53 -4.91 0.82 8.42
C ASP A 53 -5.18 0.46 6.95
N GLU A 54 -5.95 -0.61 6.73
CA GLU A 54 -6.35 -0.98 5.37
C GLU A 54 -7.16 0.19 4.80
N PRO A 55 -6.83 0.71 3.59
CA PRO A 55 -7.60 1.78 3.02
C PRO A 55 -9.03 1.29 2.90
N ASP A 56 -9.99 2.09 3.40
CA ASP A 56 -11.40 1.82 3.17
C ASP A 56 -11.56 1.65 1.67
N ASN A 57 -11.84 0.42 1.21
CA ASN A 57 -12.20 0.13 -0.17
C ASN A 57 -13.59 0.73 -0.42
N TYR A 58 -13.70 2.06 -0.37
CA TYR A 58 -14.92 2.80 -0.64
C TYR A 58 -15.35 2.66 -2.12
N PHE A 59 -14.53 2.00 -2.94
CA PHE A 59 -14.81 1.67 -4.33
C PHE A 59 -15.54 0.34 -4.55
N ASP A 60 -15.66 -0.54 -3.55
CA ASP A 60 -16.42 -1.79 -3.69
C ASP A 60 -17.94 -1.61 -3.50
N SER A 61 -18.41 -0.39 -3.15
CA SER A 61 -19.83 -0.11 -2.92
C SER A 61 -20.57 0.50 -4.12
N TYR A 62 -19.92 0.67 -5.29
CA TYR A 62 -20.54 1.22 -6.51
C TYR A 62 -20.58 0.23 -7.69
N SER A 63 -20.73 -1.09 -7.42
CA SER A 63 -20.99 -2.10 -8.45
C SER A 63 -22.30 -2.86 -8.23
N GLU A 64 -23.34 -2.16 -7.81
CA GLU A 64 -24.73 -2.62 -7.94
C GLU A 64 -25.63 -1.39 -8.12
N ASN A 65 -25.83 -0.98 -9.37
CA ASN A 65 -27.07 -0.40 -9.91
C ASN A 65 -27.04 -0.49 -11.44
#